data_AF-A0A958PWF5-F1
#
_entry.id   AF-A0A958PWF5-F1
#
_cell.length_a   1.000
_cell.length_b   1.000
_cell.length_c   1.000
_cell.angle_alpha   90.00
_cell.angle_beta   90.00
_cell.angle_gamma   90.00
#
_symmetry.space_group_name_H-M   'P 1'
#
loop_
_entity.id
_entity.type
_entity.pdbx_description
1 polymer ?
#
loop_
_entity_poly.entity_id
_entity_poly.type
_entity_poly.pdbx_seq_one_letter_code
_entity_poly.pdbx_strand_id
1 'polypeptide(L)'
;KQLKEFGDKLSADKKQAIEDALAELKKAYESKDLALIDPALEKINEAWKVASEEMYKAQAEAQQADASSADTASQNGQGSEGSDVEDVDFEEVK
;
A
#
# COMPACT_ATOMS: atom_id res chain seq x y z
N LYS A 1 7.12 -10.10 -9.96
CA LYS A 1 7.84 -9.95 -8.68
C LYS A 1 6.97 -9.18 -7.68
N GLN A 2 6.61 -7.94 -7.99
CA GLN A 2 5.77 -7.09 -7.14
C GLN A 2 4.45 -7.75 -6.67
N LEU A 3 3.71 -8.42 -7.56
CA LEU A 3 2.45 -9.09 -7.17
C LEU A 3 2.65 -10.18 -6.10
N LYS A 4 3.81 -10.85 -6.06
CA LYS A 4 4.11 -11.85 -5.02
C LYS A 4 4.48 -11.21 -3.69
N GLU A 5 5.08 -10.01 -3.72
CA GLU A 5 5.56 -9.31 -2.53
C GLU A 5 4.47 -8.46 -1.87
N PHE A 6 3.59 -7.88 -2.69
CA PHE A 6 2.58 -6.93 -2.26
C PHE A 6 1.15 -7.43 -2.43
N GLY A 7 0.91 -8.50 -3.20
CA GLY A 7 -0.44 -8.97 -3.51
C GLY A 7 -1.27 -9.39 -2.30
N ASP A 8 -0.65 -9.76 -1.18
CA ASP A 8 -1.36 -10.11 0.05
C ASP A 8 -1.73 -8.88 0.90
N LYS A 9 -1.12 -7.72 0.59
CA LYS A 9 -1.39 -6.43 1.26
C LYS A 9 -2.39 -5.57 0.48
N LEU A 10 -2.77 -5.99 -0.72
CA LEU A 10 -3.76 -5.32 -1.55
C LEU A 10 -5.14 -5.88 -1.28
N SER A 11 -6.18 -5.05 -1.44
CA SER A 11 -7.55 -5.55 -1.51
C SER A 11 -7.73 -6.50 -2.70
N ALA A 12 -8.72 -7.39 -2.59
CA ALA A 12 -9.02 -8.38 -3.63
C ALA A 12 -9.28 -7.71 -4.99
N ASP A 13 -10.00 -6.59 -5.01
CA ASP A 13 -10.33 -5.85 -6.23
C ASP A 13 -9.07 -5.30 -6.93
N LYS A 14 -8.14 -4.71 -6.17
CA LYS A 14 -6.89 -4.18 -6.74
C LYS A 14 -5.97 -5.29 -7.22
N LYS A 15 -5.88 -6.39 -6.45
CA LYS A 15 -5.12 -7.58 -6.85
C LYS A 15 -5.65 -8.15 -8.16
N GLN A 16 -6.98 -8.32 -8.27
CA GLN A 16 -7.63 -8.83 -9.48
C GLN A 16 -7.35 -7.92 -10.68
N ALA A 17 -7.45 -6.59 -10.52
CA ALA A 17 -7.17 -5.64 -11.60
C ALA A 17 -5.74 -5.76 -12.15
N ILE A 18 -4.74 -5.98 -11.27
CA ILE A 18 -3.35 -6.20 -11.69
C ILE A 18 -3.18 -7.56 -12.39
N GLU A 19 -3.83 -8.60 -11.88
CA GLU A 19 -3.79 -9.95 -12.49
C GLU A 19 -4.41 -9.96 -13.89
N ASP A 20 -5.54 -9.27 -14.07
CA ASP A 20 -6.21 -9.13 -15.37
C ASP A 20 -5.35 -8.34 -16.36
N ALA A 21 -4.77 -7.21 -15.93
CA ALA A 21 -3.86 -6.42 -16.76
C ALA A 21 -2.60 -7.21 -17.15
N LEU A 22 -2.05 -8.01 -16.23
CA LEU A 22 -0.92 -8.90 -16.51
C LEU A 22 -1.30 -9.99 -17.51
N ALA A 23 -2.50 -10.57 -17.42
CA ALA A 23 -2.99 -11.56 -18.37
C ALA A 23 -3.15 -10.96 -19.78
N GLU A 24 -3.68 -9.74 -19.87
CA GLU A 24 -3.81 -9.01 -21.13
C GLU A 24 -2.44 -8.69 -21.75
N LEU A 25 -1.49 -8.21 -20.96
CA LEU A 25 -0.12 -7.96 -21.41
C LEU A 25 0.56 -9.23 -21.93
N LYS A 26 0.40 -10.36 -21.23
CA LYS A 26 0.93 -11.65 -21.70
C LYS A 26 0.33 -12.06 -23.03
N LYS A 27 -1.00 -11.91 -23.18
CA LYS A 27 -1.68 -12.23 -24.43
C LYS A 27 -1.21 -11.35 -25.59
N ALA A 28 -1.05 -10.04 -25.36
CA ALA A 28 -0.52 -9.11 -26.35
C ALA A 28 0.93 -9.42 -26.74
N TYR A 29 1.75 -9.80 -25.76
CA TYR A 29 3.13 -10.24 -25.99
C TYR A 29 3.19 -11.55 -26.79
N GLU A 30 2.36 -12.53 -26.46
CA GLU A 30 2.25 -13.81 -27.16
C GLU A 30 1.77 -13.63 -28.60
N SER A 31 0.82 -12.72 -28.85
CA SER A 31 0.37 -12.39 -30.20
C SER A 31 1.40 -11.58 -31.00
N LYS A 32 2.47 -11.10 -30.36
CA LYS A 32 3.49 -10.19 -30.93
C LYS A 32 2.88 -8.92 -31.55
N ASP A 33 1.72 -8.53 -31.06
CA ASP A 33 1.01 -7.35 -31.54
C ASP A 33 1.51 -6.14 -30.76
N LEU A 34 2.51 -5.45 -31.32
CA LEU A 34 3.12 -4.28 -30.67
C LEU A 34 2.07 -3.19 -30.38
N ALA A 35 1.02 -3.07 -31.19
CA ALA A 35 -0.04 -2.09 -30.97
C ALA A 35 -0.91 -2.40 -29.75
N LEU A 36 -0.92 -3.65 -29.28
CA LEU A 36 -1.61 -4.08 -28.07
C LEU A 36 -0.69 -4.13 -26.83
N ILE A 37 0.62 -4.25 -27.03
CA ILE A 37 1.59 -4.30 -25.93
C ILE A 37 1.67 -2.96 -25.22
N ASP A 38 1.79 -1.85 -25.94
CA ASP A 38 1.87 -0.51 -25.35
C ASP A 38 0.65 -0.18 -24.46
N PRO A 39 -0.61 -0.32 -24.91
CA PRO A 39 -1.76 -0.06 -24.04
C PRO A 39 -1.87 -1.07 -22.88
N ALA A 40 -1.46 -2.33 -23.07
CA ALA A 40 -1.44 -3.29 -21.96
C ALA A 40 -0.36 -2.96 -20.91
N LEU A 41 0.78 -2.39 -21.33
CA LEU A 41 1.80 -1.86 -20.44
C LEU A 41 1.30 -0.62 -19.68
N GLU A 42 0.58 0.29 -20.33
CA GLU A 42 -0.05 1.43 -19.64
C GLU A 42 -1.07 0.94 -18.60
N LYS A 43 -1.93 -0.01 -18.98
CA LYS A 43 -2.96 -0.56 -18.12
C LYS A 43 -2.40 -1.23 -16.86
N ILE A 44 -1.33 -2.03 -16.99
CA ILE A 44 -0.71 -2.64 -15.80
C ILE A 44 -0.05 -1.61 -14.91
N ASN A 45 0.55 -0.54 -15.46
CA ASN A 45 1.12 0.55 -14.68
C ASN A 45 0.04 1.35 -13.94
N GLU A 46 -1.09 1.63 -14.58
CA GLU A 46 -2.23 2.30 -13.94
C GLU A 46 -2.82 1.45 -12.81
N ALA A 47 -3.00 0.15 -13.03
CA ALA A 47 -3.47 -0.78 -11.99
C ALA A 47 -2.53 -0.76 -10.77
N TRP A 48 -1.21 -0.76 -10.99
CA TRP A 48 -0.23 -0.65 -9.91
C TRP A 48 -0.27 0.71 -9.20
N LYS A 49 -0.46 1.80 -9.93
CA LYS A 49 -0.59 3.14 -9.33
C LYS A 49 -1.78 3.17 -8.38
N VAL A 50 -2.96 2.74 -8.84
CA VAL A 50 -4.19 2.70 -8.03
C VAL A 50 -4.03 1.78 -6.82
N ALA A 51 -3.39 0.62 -6.98
CA ALA A 51 -3.10 -0.29 -5.89
C ALA A 51 -2.12 0.32 -4.86
N SER A 52 -1.10 1.05 -5.31
CA SER A 52 -0.14 1.70 -4.42
C SER A 52 -0.77 2.83 -3.61
N GLU A 53 -1.70 3.60 -4.19
CA GLU A 53 -2.44 4.64 -3.48
C GLU A 53 -3.27 4.07 -2.31
N GLU A 54 -3.89 2.90 -2.50
CA GLU A 54 -4.59 2.20 -1.42
C GLU A 54 -3.64 1.77 -0.31
N MET A 55 -2.47 1.24 -0.69
CA MET A 55 -1.46 0.80 0.27
C MET A 55 -0.92 1.95 1.15
N TYR A 56 -0.67 3.12 0.53
CA TYR A 56 -0.28 4.33 1.26
C TYR A 56 -1.39 4.82 2.20
N LYS A 57 -2.65 4.79 1.76
CA LYS A 57 -3.80 5.16 2.61
C LYS A 57 -3.93 4.21 3.80
N ALA A 58 -3.90 2.91 3.57
CA ALA A 58 -3.96 1.91 4.62
C ALA A 58 -2.80 2.05 5.63
N GLN A 59 -1.60 2.41 5.16
CA GLN A 59 -0.46 2.68 6.04
C GLN A 59 -0.66 3.95 6.88
N ALA A 60 -1.17 5.02 6.29
CA ALA A 60 -1.46 6.26 7.01
C ALA A 60 -2.56 6.05 8.07
N GLU A 61 -3.62 5.30 7.74
CA GLU A 61 -4.68 4.94 8.67
C GLU A 61 -4.18 4.04 9.81
N ALA A 62 -3.28 3.09 9.51
CA ALA A 62 -2.65 2.25 10.52
C ALA A 62 -1.77 3.08 11.49
N GLN A 63 -1.01 4.06 11.01
CA GLN A 63 -0.24 4.96 11.88
C GLN A 63 -1.13 5.86 12.75
N GLN A 64 -2.29 6.30 12.23
CA GLN A 64 -3.23 7.12 13.00
C GLN A 64 -4.00 6.31 14.06
N ALA A 65 -4.27 5.03 13.79
CA ALA A 65 -4.86 4.10 14.76
C ALA A 65 -3.89 3.73 15.90
N ASP A 66 -2.59 3.66 15.61
CA ASP A 66 -1.55 3.42 16.61
C ASP A 66 -1.42 4.61 17.58
N ALA A 67 -1.48 5.85 17.08
CA ALA A 67 -1.47 7.07 17.90
C ALA A 67 -2.72 7.23 18.79
N SER A 68 -3.87 6.69 18.38
CA SER A 68 -5.11 6.71 19.18
C SER A 68 -5.20 5.57 20.22
N SER A 69 -4.31 4.56 20.13
CA SER A 69 -4.24 3.47 21.11
C SER A 69 -3.40 3.82 22.33
N ALA A 70 -2.67 4.94 22.31
CA ALA A 70 -1.93 5.46 23.46
C ALA A 70 -2.81 6.17 24.50
N ASP A 71 -3.99 6.69 24.13
CA ASP A 71 -4.84 7.47 25.06
C ASP A 71 -5.86 6.62 25.84
N THR A 72 -6.14 5.38 25.41
CA THR A 72 -7.11 4.50 26.12
C THR A 72 -6.44 3.53 27.11
N ALA A 73 -5.11 3.57 27.25
CA ALA A 73 -4.38 2.73 28.21
C ALA A 73 -4.14 3.39 29.59
N SER A 74 -4.65 4.61 29.83
CA SER A 74 -4.60 5.24 31.16
C SER A 74 -5.83 4.89 32.01
N GLN A 75 -6.03 3.59 32.24
CA GLN A 75 -6.69 3.08 33.44
C GLN A 75 -6.50 1.57 33.48
N ASN A 76 -5.49 1.16 34.26
CA ASN A 76 -5.44 -0.05 35.09
C ASN A 76 -4.18 -0.90 34.86
N GLY A 77 -3.15 -0.65 35.69
CA GLY A 77 -2.26 -1.70 36.17
C GLY A 77 -0.81 -1.71 35.68
N GLN A 78 0.06 -1.02 36.43
CA GLN A 78 1.34 -1.52 36.95
C GLN A 78 2.35 -2.21 35.98
N GLY A 79 3.46 -1.50 35.67
CA GLY A 79 4.80 -2.11 35.65
C GLY A 79 5.60 -2.07 34.34
N SER A 80 6.71 -1.33 34.41
CA SER A 80 7.99 -1.53 33.70
C SER A 80 8.19 -0.96 32.29
N GLU A 81 8.85 0.21 32.29
CA GLU A 81 10.03 0.61 31.50
C GLU A 81 10.28 -0.07 30.14
N GLY A 82 10.26 0.74 29.08
CA GLY A 82 11.00 0.48 27.84
C GLY A 82 10.45 1.20 26.62
N SER A 83 11.25 2.14 26.09
CA SER A 83 11.18 2.73 24.74
C SER A 83 10.32 3.99 24.56
N ASP A 84 10.82 5.08 25.12
CA ASP A 84 11.36 6.22 24.34
C ASP A 84 10.90 6.26 22.86
N VAL A 85 9.76 6.90 22.62
CA VAL A 85 9.47 7.52 21.33
C VAL A 85 9.43 9.01 21.62
N GLU A 86 10.55 9.64 21.29
CA GLU A 86 10.79 11.07 21.38
C GLU A 86 9.63 11.84 20.73
N ASP A 87 8.98 12.66 21.56
CA ASP A 87 8.05 13.69 21.15
C ASP A 87 8.81 14.63 20.19
N VAL A 88 8.53 14.50 18.89
CA VAL A 88 9.08 15.42 17.89
C VAL A 88 8.28 16.71 17.96
N ASP A 89 8.64 17.58 18.91
CA ASP A 89 8.17 18.96 18.97
C ASP A 89 8.49 19.65 17.64
N PHE A 90 7.46 19.79 16.80
CA PHE A 90 7.51 20.54 15.57
C PHE A 90 7.50 22.03 15.93
N GLU A 91 8.67 22.61 16.22
CA GLU A 91 8.81 24.04 16.39
C GLU A 91 8.56 24.73 15.03
N GLU A 92 7.43 25.42 14.95
CA GLU A 92 6.98 26.26 13.84
C GLU A 92 8.07 27.29 13.50
N VAL A 93 8.83 27.04 12.44
CA VAL A 93 9.84 28.01 11.99
C VAL A 93 9.13 29.13 11.24
N LYS A 94 8.99 30.27 11.94
CA LYS A 94 8.76 31.60 11.34
C LYS A 94 10.00 32.12 10.62
#